data_AF-G0GAU1-F1
#
_entry.id   AF-G0GAU1-F1
#
_cell.length_a   1.000
_cell.length_b   1.000
_cell.length_c   1.000
_cell.angle_alpha   90.00
_cell.angle_beta   90.00
_cell.angle_gamma   90.00
#
_symmetry.space_group_name_H-M   'P 1'
#
loop_
_entity.id
_entity.type
_entity.pdbx_description
1 polymer ?
#
loop_
_entity_poly.entity_id
_entity_poly.type
_entity_poly.pdbx_seq_one_letter_code
_entity_poly.pdbx_strand_id
1 'polypeptide(L)'
;MRGSRRGTNVPNECSIWRKSSEGFSLVEVLMSLLVFSIGVVGAWTLSMVVLSHFSRAGSAVKRAEEAHNFDLILRRLVEKVRVPFWERVPMEESPMRLVVPWLDGIEASTLEISIENGRMTVRAQDTTLRLQVDEGRLSLMRTSDGRVVGVCVEYTLDGIRYTCVANFRSWSVLPGGMR
;
A
#
# COMPACT_ATOMS: atom_id res chain seq x y z
N MET A 1 -75.91 -72.46 -23.09
CA MET A 1 -76.32 -71.27 -23.88
C MET A 1 -75.44 -70.09 -23.50
N ARG A 2 -74.84 -69.42 -24.50
CA ARG A 2 -74.32 -68.02 -24.56
C ARG A 2 -73.53 -67.51 -23.34
N GLY A 3 -72.21 -67.36 -23.42
CA GLY A 3 -71.52 -66.16 -23.95
C GLY A 3 -71.14 -65.24 -22.76
N SER A 4 -70.13 -64.39 -22.70
CA SER A 4 -69.24 -63.77 -23.68
C SER A 4 -68.42 -62.71 -22.90
N ARG A 5 -67.14 -62.51 -23.28
CA ARG A 5 -66.25 -61.33 -23.01
C ARG A 5 -65.77 -61.14 -21.56
N ARG A 6 -64.46 -61.22 -21.24
CA ARG A 6 -63.28 -60.44 -21.68
C ARG A 6 -63.28 -59.01 -21.12
N GLY A 7 -62.27 -58.66 -20.32
CA GLY A 7 -62.05 -57.29 -19.85
C GLY A 7 -61.02 -57.16 -18.73
N THR A 8 -59.73 -57.21 -19.07
CA THR A 8 -58.60 -56.70 -18.27
C THR A 8 -58.77 -55.21 -17.98
N ASN A 9 -58.43 -54.73 -16.79
CA ASN A 9 -58.05 -53.33 -16.60
C ASN A 9 -56.99 -53.18 -15.50
N VAL A 10 -55.84 -52.70 -15.95
CA VAL A 10 -54.71 -52.18 -15.17
C VAL A 10 -55.12 -50.80 -14.64
N PRO A 11 -55.04 -50.52 -13.34
CA PRO A 11 -55.15 -49.15 -12.87
C PRO A 11 -53.84 -48.42 -13.19
N ASN A 12 -53.86 -47.64 -14.27
CA ASN A 12 -52.85 -46.64 -14.57
C ASN A 12 -52.78 -45.64 -13.40
N GLU A 13 -51.56 -45.45 -12.88
CA GLU A 13 -51.19 -44.37 -12.00
C GLU A 13 -51.55 -43.04 -12.65
N CYS A 14 -52.69 -42.49 -12.26
CA CYS A 14 -53.10 -41.14 -12.61
C CYS A 14 -52.28 -40.20 -11.73
N SER A 15 -51.06 -39.87 -12.17
CA SER A 15 -50.29 -38.77 -11.58
C SER A 15 -51.14 -37.51 -11.71
N ILE A 16 -51.73 -37.09 -10.59
CA ILE A 16 -52.51 -35.86 -10.44
C ILE A 16 -51.54 -34.69 -10.61
N TRP A 17 -51.26 -34.34 -11.87
CA TRP A 17 -50.81 -33.00 -12.22
C TRP A 17 -51.99 -32.09 -11.98
N ARG A 18 -52.16 -31.64 -10.73
CA ARG A 18 -53.01 -30.51 -10.39
C ARG A 18 -52.41 -29.31 -11.16
N LYS A 19 -52.92 -29.07 -12.36
CA LYS A 19 -52.72 -27.81 -13.08
C LYS A 19 -53.33 -26.72 -12.22
N SER A 20 -52.51 -26.12 -11.35
CA SER A 20 -52.83 -24.83 -10.77
C SER A 20 -52.89 -23.85 -11.95
N SER A 21 -54.10 -23.54 -12.39
CA SER A 21 -54.38 -22.63 -13.51
C SER A 21 -54.42 -21.19 -13.04
N GLU A 22 -53.50 -20.80 -12.17
CA GLU A 22 -53.16 -19.41 -11.93
C GLU A 22 -52.14 -19.01 -12.99
N GLY A 23 -52.64 -18.72 -14.20
CA GLY A 23 -51.82 -18.13 -15.24
C GLY A 23 -51.37 -16.75 -14.76
N PHE A 24 -50.07 -16.57 -14.56
CA PHE A 24 -49.48 -15.27 -14.28
C PHE A 24 -49.96 -14.26 -15.32
N SER A 25 -50.53 -13.15 -14.86
CA SER A 25 -50.93 -12.07 -15.76
C SER A 25 -49.69 -11.54 -16.48
N LEU A 26 -49.79 -11.24 -17.77
CA LEU A 26 -48.69 -10.66 -18.56
C LEU A 26 -48.10 -9.42 -17.87
N VAL A 27 -48.95 -8.66 -17.17
CA VAL A 27 -48.57 -7.48 -16.37
C VAL A 27 -47.64 -7.88 -15.21
N GLU A 28 -47.91 -8.99 -14.53
CA GLU A 28 -47.13 -9.45 -13.37
C GLU A 28 -45.73 -9.93 -13.78
N VAL A 29 -45.63 -10.63 -14.91
CA VAL A 29 -44.33 -11.01 -15.49
C VAL A 29 -43.52 -9.77 -15.86
N LEU A 30 -44.17 -8.77 -16.46
CA LEU A 30 -43.50 -7.53 -16.88
C LEU A 30 -43.03 -6.70 -15.67
N MET A 31 -43.84 -6.62 -14.61
CA MET A 31 -43.45 -5.98 -13.35
C MET A 31 -42.30 -6.72 -12.67
N SER A 32 -42.32 -8.05 -12.66
CA SER A 32 -41.25 -8.87 -12.07
C SER A 32 -39.93 -8.69 -12.81
N LEU A 33 -39.96 -8.67 -14.15
CA LEU A 33 -38.78 -8.39 -14.98
C LEU A 33 -38.23 -6.98 -14.76
N LEU A 34 -39.11 -5.98 -14.62
CA LEU A 34 -38.70 -4.61 -14.36
C LEU A 34 -38.03 -4.46 -12.99
N VAL A 35 -38.64 -5.01 -11.94
CA VAL A 35 -38.07 -5.02 -10.58
C VAL A 35 -36.73 -5.76 -10.58
N PHE A 36 -36.65 -6.90 -11.25
CA PHE A 36 -35.40 -7.67 -11.36
C PHE A 36 -34.31 -6.89 -12.09
N SER A 37 -34.63 -6.24 -13.21
CA SER A 37 -33.70 -5.41 -13.97
C SER A 37 -33.12 -4.27 -13.14
N ILE A 38 -33.98 -3.53 -12.43
CA ILE A 38 -33.55 -2.46 -11.52
C ILE A 38 -32.68 -3.01 -10.39
N GLY A 39 -33.08 -4.15 -9.82
CA GLY A 39 -32.32 -4.83 -8.78
C GLY A 39 -30.92 -5.25 -9.23
N VAL A 40 -30.79 -5.81 -10.43
CA VAL A 40 -29.50 -6.23 -11.00
C VAL A 40 -28.60 -5.03 -11.28
N VAL A 41 -29.13 -3.95 -11.88
CA VAL A 41 -28.37 -2.72 -12.13
C VAL A 41 -27.96 -2.05 -10.81
N GLY A 42 -28.85 -2.01 -9.83
CA GLY A 42 -28.56 -1.49 -8.49
C GLY A 42 -27.46 -2.29 -7.78
N ALA A 43 -27.55 -3.61 -7.79
CA ALA A 43 -26.53 -4.48 -7.20
C ALA A 43 -25.17 -4.35 -7.92
N TRP A 44 -25.18 -4.24 -9.25
CA TRP A 44 -23.97 -4.06 -10.05
C TRP A 44 -23.27 -2.73 -9.76
N THR A 45 -24.03 -1.63 -9.75
CA THR A 45 -23.49 -0.28 -9.47
C THR A 45 -22.93 -0.19 -8.05
N LEU A 46 -23.64 -0.74 -7.06
CA LEU A 46 -23.16 -0.81 -5.68
C LEU A 46 -21.86 -1.62 -5.58
N SER A 47 -21.80 -2.77 -6.26
CA SER A 47 -20.60 -3.63 -6.29
C SER A 47 -19.39 -2.91 -6.90
N MET A 48 -19.58 -2.16 -8.00
CA MET A 48 -18.53 -1.36 -8.63
C MET A 48 -18.01 -0.25 -7.70
N VAL A 49 -18.91 0.44 -6.99
CA VAL A 49 -18.53 1.47 -6.00
C VAL A 49 -17.70 0.84 -4.89
N VAL A 50 -18.16 -0.26 -4.31
CA VAL A 50 -17.44 -0.97 -3.24
C VAL A 50 -16.07 -1.45 -3.71
N LEU A 51 -15.97 -2.05 -4.90
CA LEU A 51 -14.70 -2.47 -5.49
C LEU A 51 -13.73 -1.29 -5.68
N SER A 52 -14.24 -0.12 -6.08
CA SER A 52 -13.42 1.09 -6.22
C SER A 52 -12.88 1.62 -4.88
N HIS A 53 -13.64 1.46 -3.79
CA HIS A 53 -13.16 1.80 -2.45
C HIS A 53 -12.09 0.81 -1.97
N PHE A 54 -12.27 -0.49 -2.23
CA PHE A 54 -11.27 -1.50 -1.88
C PHE A 54 -9.97 -1.33 -2.65
N SER A 55 -10.01 -0.99 -3.94
CA SER A 55 -8.79 -0.76 -4.72
C SER A 55 -8.01 0.46 -4.22
N ARG A 56 -8.71 1.54 -3.82
CA ARG A 56 -8.10 2.73 -3.20
C ARG A 56 -7.53 2.44 -1.82
N ALA A 57 -8.19 1.62 -1.01
CA ALA A 57 -7.68 1.20 0.29
C ALA A 57 -6.43 0.31 0.14
N GLY A 58 -6.45 -0.63 -0.80
CA GLY A 58 -5.31 -1.50 -1.08
C GLY A 58 -4.07 -0.72 -1.53
N SER A 59 -4.24 0.26 -2.42
CA SER A 59 -3.12 1.12 -2.82
C SER A 59 -2.63 1.99 -1.67
N ALA A 60 -3.50 2.50 -0.79
CA ALA A 60 -3.10 3.25 0.41
C ALA A 60 -2.25 2.40 1.37
N VAL A 61 -2.64 1.15 1.63
CA VAL A 61 -1.89 0.25 2.51
C VAL A 61 -0.51 -0.06 1.94
N LYS A 62 -0.44 -0.43 0.65
CA LYS A 62 0.84 -0.71 0.00
C LYS A 62 1.81 0.47 0.06
N ARG A 63 1.29 1.70 -0.09
CA ARG A 63 2.08 2.93 0.01
C ARG A 63 2.59 3.21 1.40
N ALA A 64 1.74 3.01 2.41
CA ALA A 64 2.13 3.14 3.80
C ALA A 64 3.22 2.10 4.16
N GLU A 65 3.10 0.89 3.64
CA GLU A 65 4.12 -0.16 3.79
C GLU A 65 5.44 0.21 3.10
N GLU A 66 5.40 0.70 1.86
CA GLU A 66 6.59 1.17 1.14
C GLU A 66 7.30 2.32 1.86
N ALA A 67 6.54 3.32 2.34
CA ALA A 67 7.08 4.43 3.11
C ALA A 67 7.67 3.97 4.46
N HIS A 68 6.99 3.05 5.15
CA HIS A 68 7.47 2.51 6.41
C HIS A 68 8.75 1.67 6.24
N ASN A 69 8.79 0.79 5.24
CA ASN A 69 9.98 0.02 4.91
C ASN A 69 11.14 0.93 4.52
N PHE A 70 10.86 2.00 3.78
CA PHE A 70 11.86 3.00 3.44
C PHE A 70 12.46 3.66 4.68
N ASP A 71 11.60 4.15 5.59
CA ASP A 71 12.01 4.77 6.87
C ASP A 71 12.88 3.81 7.71
N LEU A 72 12.44 2.55 7.87
CA LEU A 72 13.19 1.55 8.62
C LEU A 72 14.58 1.27 8.04
N ILE A 73 14.69 1.11 6.71
CA ILE A 73 15.97 0.83 6.07
C ILE A 73 16.88 2.06 6.13
N LEU A 74 16.34 3.25 5.86
CA LEU A 74 17.10 4.49 5.95
C LEU A 74 17.68 4.69 7.36
N ARG A 75 16.87 4.53 8.41
CA ARG A 75 17.34 4.62 9.80
C ARG A 75 18.46 3.62 10.08
N ARG A 76 18.32 2.36 9.67
CA ARG A 76 19.35 1.34 9.84
C ARG A 76 20.66 1.71 9.13
N LEU A 77 20.60 2.29 7.93
CA LEU A 77 21.79 2.72 7.20
C LEU A 77 22.45 3.94 7.84
N VAL A 78 21.67 4.91 8.31
CA VAL A 78 22.18 6.10 9.00
C VAL A 78 22.82 5.73 10.35
N GLU A 79 22.25 4.78 11.08
CA GLU A 79 22.84 4.26 12.33
C GLU A 79 24.21 3.59 12.13
N LYS A 80 24.55 3.17 10.92
CA LYS A 80 25.87 2.59 10.62
C LYS A 80 26.98 3.63 10.50
N VAL A 81 26.64 4.91 10.36
CA VAL A 81 27.63 5.99 10.27
C VAL A 81 28.29 6.20 11.65
N ARG A 82 29.62 6.12 11.73
CA ARG A 82 30.40 6.16 12.99
C ARG A 82 31.47 7.26 13.02
N VAL A 83 31.77 7.75 14.22
CA VAL A 83 32.83 8.74 14.55
C VAL A 83 34.20 8.32 13.99
N PRO A 84 35.09 9.26 13.61
CA PRO A 84 34.98 10.73 13.66
C PRO A 84 34.68 11.35 12.29
N PHE A 85 33.50 11.07 11.73
CA PHE A 85 33.10 11.64 10.44
C PHE A 85 33.08 13.18 10.40
N TRP A 86 33.00 13.83 11.56
CA TRP A 86 32.90 15.30 11.70
C TRP A 86 34.24 16.05 11.69
N GLU A 87 35.39 15.37 11.72
CA GLU A 87 36.68 16.04 11.89
C GLU A 87 37.51 16.19 10.61
N ARG A 88 37.24 15.40 9.55
CA ARG A 88 38.22 15.25 8.46
C ARG A 88 37.66 15.30 7.04
N VAL A 89 36.38 15.00 6.82
CA VAL A 89 35.81 14.92 5.46
C VAL A 89 34.56 15.79 5.37
N PRO A 90 34.50 16.77 4.44
CA PRO A 90 33.31 17.59 4.25
C PRO A 90 32.16 16.70 3.74
N MET A 91 30.98 16.86 4.32
CA MET A 91 29.76 16.25 3.79
C MET A 91 29.26 17.08 2.60
N GLU A 92 28.84 16.41 1.53
CA GLU A 92 28.12 17.09 0.46
C GLU A 92 26.65 17.18 0.86
N GLU A 93 26.19 18.41 1.10
CA GLU A 93 24.78 18.71 1.36
C GLU A 93 24.21 19.57 0.23
N SER A 94 23.19 19.03 -0.43
CA SER A 94 22.32 19.70 -1.38
C SER A 94 20.88 19.32 -1.06
N PRO A 95 19.89 20.18 -1.34
CA PRO A 95 18.47 19.85 -1.15
C PRO A 95 18.03 18.54 -1.80
N MET A 96 18.73 18.10 -2.86
CA MET A 96 18.41 16.88 -3.62
C MET A 96 19.48 15.80 -3.52
N ARG A 97 20.60 16.05 -2.83
CA ARG A 97 21.67 15.06 -2.68
C ARG A 97 22.40 15.23 -1.36
N LEU A 98 22.53 14.16 -0.60
CA LEU A 98 23.33 14.05 0.61
C LEU A 98 24.37 12.94 0.41
N VAL A 99 25.63 13.25 0.70
CA VAL A 99 26.69 12.24 0.76
C VAL A 99 27.34 12.31 2.15
N VAL A 100 27.18 11.24 2.91
CA VAL A 100 27.69 11.10 4.27
C VAL A 100 28.79 10.04 4.28
N PRO A 101 30.03 10.39 4.62
CA PRO A 101 31.14 9.43 4.70
C PRO A 101 31.09 8.59 5.99
N TRP A 102 32.02 7.63 6.12
CA TRP A 102 32.20 6.78 7.32
C TRP A 102 31.06 5.78 7.60
N LEU A 103 30.47 5.24 6.54
CA LEU A 103 29.53 4.14 6.68
C LEU A 103 30.25 2.90 7.25
N ASP A 104 29.67 2.30 8.29
CA ASP A 104 30.25 1.19 9.06
C ASP A 104 31.64 1.52 9.66
N GLY A 105 31.98 2.81 9.79
CA GLY A 105 33.27 3.30 10.30
C GLY A 105 34.41 3.26 9.29
N ILE A 106 34.13 3.03 8.00
CA ILE A 106 35.12 2.98 6.92
C ILE A 106 35.06 4.31 6.15
N GLU A 107 36.16 5.06 6.12
CA GLU A 107 36.23 6.39 5.48
C GLU A 107 35.84 6.38 4.00
N ALA A 108 36.30 5.38 3.24
CA ALA A 108 35.98 5.23 1.82
C ALA A 108 34.53 4.77 1.56
N SER A 109 33.78 4.39 2.59
CA SER A 109 32.40 3.94 2.48
C SER A 109 31.46 5.10 2.77
N THR A 110 30.52 5.36 1.85
CA THR A 110 29.60 6.48 1.93
C THR A 110 28.14 6.00 1.92
N LEU A 111 27.30 6.76 2.62
CA LEU A 111 25.86 6.74 2.48
C LEU A 111 25.47 7.91 1.56
N GLU A 112 24.93 7.58 0.39
CA GLU A 112 24.41 8.56 -0.55
C GLU A 112 22.88 8.52 -0.55
N ILE A 113 22.25 9.68 -0.42
CA ILE A 113 20.81 9.85 -0.57
C ILE A 113 20.61 10.88 -1.68
N SER A 114 19.85 10.54 -2.72
CA SER A 114 19.57 11.47 -3.82
C SER A 114 18.11 11.43 -4.24
N ILE A 115 17.62 12.54 -4.78
CA ILE A 115 16.28 12.68 -5.35
C ILE A 115 16.45 13.14 -6.80
N GLU A 116 16.11 12.27 -7.74
CA GLU A 116 16.25 12.54 -9.17
C GLU A 116 15.02 12.02 -9.92
N ASN A 117 14.42 12.85 -10.79
CA ASN A 117 13.31 12.46 -11.65
C ASN A 117 12.13 11.78 -10.91
N GLY A 118 11.75 12.34 -9.74
CA GLY A 118 10.68 11.78 -8.91
C GLY A 118 11.03 10.45 -8.25
N ARG A 119 12.33 10.16 -8.07
CA ARG A 119 12.81 8.95 -7.40
C ARG A 119 13.82 9.30 -6.34
N MET A 120 13.54 8.90 -5.11
CA MET A 120 14.49 8.90 -4.01
C MET A 120 15.31 7.61 -4.05
N THR A 121 16.63 7.75 -4.03
CA THR A 121 17.57 6.63 -3.98
C THR A 121 18.43 6.76 -2.74
N VAL A 122 18.53 5.69 -1.95
CA VAL A 122 19.49 5.56 -0.86
C VAL A 122 20.48 4.48 -1.26
N ARG A 123 21.75 4.83 -1.37
CA ARG A 123 22.83 3.94 -1.76
C ARG A 123 23.85 3.84 -0.62
N ALA A 124 24.13 2.61 -0.25
CA ALA A 124 25.21 2.17 0.61
C ALA A 124 25.97 1.04 -0.13
N GLN A 125 27.17 0.68 0.31
CA GLN A 125 28.05 -0.31 -0.36
C GLN A 125 27.30 -1.52 -0.94
N ASP A 126 26.49 -2.19 -0.12
CA ASP A 126 25.76 -3.42 -0.51
C ASP A 126 24.24 -3.23 -0.58
N THR A 127 23.74 -2.00 -0.48
CA THR A 127 22.30 -1.75 -0.38
C THR A 127 21.91 -0.56 -1.23
N THR A 128 21.01 -0.79 -2.19
CA THR A 128 20.35 0.28 -2.93
C THR A 128 18.86 0.18 -2.70
N LEU A 129 18.30 1.21 -2.08
CA LEU A 129 16.88 1.38 -1.86
C LEU A 129 16.37 2.47 -2.80
N ARG A 130 15.19 2.24 -3.37
CA ARG A 130 14.54 3.18 -4.28
C ARG A 130 13.09 3.36 -3.86
N LEU A 131 12.64 4.59 -3.82
CA LEU A 131 11.25 4.96 -3.56
C LEU A 131 10.83 5.99 -4.61
N GLN A 132 9.65 5.78 -5.21
CA GLN A 132 9.07 6.79 -6.09
C GLN A 132 8.49 7.90 -5.22
N VAL A 133 8.80 9.15 -5.50
CA VAL A 133 8.36 10.31 -4.71
C VAL A 133 7.92 11.42 -5.66
N ASP A 134 6.93 12.21 -5.26
CA ASP A 134 6.49 13.38 -6.04
C ASP A 134 7.53 14.50 -5.91
N GLU A 135 7.92 14.78 -4.66
CA GLU A 135 8.86 15.82 -4.27
C GLU A 135 9.61 15.39 -3.02
N GLY A 136 10.74 16.04 -2.74
CA GLY A 136 11.38 15.88 -1.46
C GLY A 136 12.52 16.86 -1.24
N ARG A 137 13.04 16.82 -0.01
CA ARG A 137 14.13 17.65 0.46
C ARG A 137 15.00 16.86 1.42
N LEU A 138 16.29 16.98 1.20
CA LEU A 138 17.33 16.39 2.01
C LEU A 138 18.02 17.48 2.83
N SER A 139 18.28 17.21 4.11
CA SER A 139 19.04 18.11 4.97
C SER A 139 19.81 17.36 6.05
N LEU A 140 20.92 17.95 6.47
CA LEU A 140 21.68 17.51 7.64
C LEU A 140 21.06 18.11 8.91
N MET A 141 20.86 17.26 9.91
CA MET A 141 20.43 17.71 11.23
C MET A 141 21.63 18.21 12.02
N ARG A 142 21.49 19.37 12.64
CA ARG A 142 22.56 20.03 13.40
C ARG A 142 22.10 20.41 14.80
N THR A 143 23.03 20.39 15.76
CA THR A 143 22.81 20.95 17.10
C THR A 143 22.96 22.47 17.11
N SER A 144 22.62 23.11 18.23
CA SER A 144 22.91 24.53 18.50
C SER A 144 24.38 24.90 18.23
N ASP A 145 25.28 23.97 18.53
CA ASP A 145 26.73 24.15 18.42
C ASP A 145 27.25 23.85 17.00
N GLY A 146 26.35 23.64 16.03
CA GLY A 146 26.68 23.40 14.62
C GLY A 146 27.14 21.98 14.28
N ARG A 147 27.14 21.04 15.25
CA ARG A 147 27.56 19.65 15.02
C ARG A 147 26.47 18.88 14.28
N VAL A 148 26.86 18.09 13.27
CA VAL A 148 25.92 17.25 12.53
C VAL A 148 25.60 15.98 13.32
N VAL A 149 24.32 15.73 13.56
CA VAL A 149 23.84 14.62 14.42
C VAL A 149 23.01 13.58 13.66
N GLY A 150 22.62 13.87 12.43
CA GLY A 150 21.80 12.98 11.64
C GLY A 150 21.39 13.56 10.29
N VAL A 151 20.43 12.91 9.67
CA VAL A 151 19.82 13.31 8.41
C VAL A 151 18.31 13.46 8.59
N CYS A 152 17.74 14.47 7.94
CA CYS A 152 16.31 14.67 7.79
C CYS A 152 15.95 14.57 6.31
N VAL A 153 14.98 13.71 6.03
CA VAL A 153 14.48 13.41 4.69
C VAL A 153 12.99 13.69 4.68
N GLU A 154 12.60 14.77 4.01
CA GLU A 154 11.21 15.13 3.78
C GLU A 154 10.83 14.71 2.36
N TYR A 155 9.69 14.05 2.18
CA TYR A 155 9.23 13.66 0.86
C TYR A 155 7.72 13.56 0.77
N THR A 156 7.20 13.67 -0.43
CA THR A 156 5.79 13.50 -0.73
C THR A 156 5.61 12.23 -1.54
N LEU A 157 4.68 11.36 -1.14
CA LEU A 157 4.30 10.14 -1.84
C LEU A 157 2.78 10.18 -2.04
N ASP A 158 2.35 10.29 -3.30
CA ASP A 158 0.96 10.44 -3.72
C ASP A 158 0.22 11.56 -2.97
N GLY A 159 0.86 12.72 -2.85
CA GLY A 159 0.30 13.89 -2.18
C GLY A 159 0.31 13.85 -0.64
N ILE A 160 0.79 12.77 -0.01
CA ILE A 160 0.98 12.69 1.45
C ILE A 160 2.43 13.01 1.77
N ARG A 161 2.66 13.97 2.67
CA ARG A 161 4.00 14.34 3.14
C ARG A 161 4.44 13.42 4.27
N TYR A 162 5.67 12.92 4.14
CA TYR A 162 6.38 12.12 5.12
C TYR A 162 7.67 12.84 5.53
N THR A 163 8.07 12.63 6.78
CA THR A 163 9.31 13.16 7.34
C THR A 163 10.03 12.02 8.06
N CYS A 164 11.19 11.64 7.56
CA CYS A 164 12.08 10.69 8.21
C CYS A 164 13.24 11.44 8.86
N VAL A 165 13.44 11.18 10.15
CA VAL A 165 14.53 11.72 10.95
C VAL A 165 15.35 10.54 11.48
N ALA A 166 16.63 10.53 11.14
CA ALA A 166 17.55 9.47 11.52
C ALA A 166 18.84 10.06 12.10
N ASN A 167 19.17 9.66 13.33
CA ASN A 167 20.37 10.11 14.02
C ASN A 167 21.54 9.15 13.76
N PHE A 168 22.75 9.70 13.69
CA PHE A 168 23.96 8.90 13.66
C PHE A 168 24.16 8.22 15.03
N ARG A 169 24.59 6.96 15.03
CA ARG A 169 24.67 6.12 16.24
C ARG A 169 25.59 6.68 17.33
N SER A 170 26.55 7.50 16.96
CA SER A 170 27.48 8.12 17.90
C SER A 170 26.88 9.20 18.80
N TRP A 171 25.73 9.78 18.42
CA TRP A 171 25.10 10.84 19.19
C TRP A 171 24.42 10.34 20.47
N SER A 172 23.93 9.10 20.49
CA SER A 172 23.24 8.53 21.64
C SER A 172 24.15 8.17 22.82
N VAL A 173 25.48 8.27 22.65
CA VAL A 173 26.49 7.86 23.64
C VAL A 173 27.15 9.06 24.34
N LEU A 174 26.80 10.31 24.00
CA LEU A 174 27.31 11.45 24.75
C LEU A 174 26.60 11.55 26.12
N PRO A 175 27.34 11.43 27.24
CA PRO A 175 26.78 11.52 28.58
C PRO A 175 26.50 12.99 28.88
N GLY A 176 25.33 13.49 28.49
CA GLY A 176 25.05 14.92 28.64
C GLY A 176 23.73 15.40 28.09
N GLY A 177 22.71 14.55 28.05
CA GLY A 177 21.33 14.99 27.85
C GLY A 177 20.88 15.86 29.04
N MET A 178 21.27 17.13 29.05
CA MET A 178 20.54 18.15 29.78
C MET A 178 19.24 18.40 29.02
N ARG A 179 18.16 18.25 29.78
CA ARG A 179 16.77 18.55 29.43
C ARG A 179 16.58 19.99 28.99
#